data_AF-A0A2B7XP36-F1
#
_entry.id   AF-A0A2B7XP36-F1
#
_cell.length_a   1.000
_cell.length_b   1.000
_cell.length_c   1.000
_cell.angle_alpha   90.00
_cell.angle_beta   90.00
_cell.angle_gamma   90.00
#
_symmetry.space_group_name_H-M   'P 1'
#
loop_
_entity.id
_entity.type
_entity.pdbx_description
1 polymer ?
#
loop_
_entity_poly.entity_id
_entity_poly.type
_entity_poly.pdbx_seq_one_letter_code
_entity_poly.pdbx_strand_id
1 'polypeptide(L)'
;MSVPNPNAGRPHFTTASEVATMDFMRSVLHAPVPNVLSWSSRRQNPVGAEYIIMERSPGVQLRELWDQLDVGVRWKVVQSLAKFQMLWTDVSFPQFGSLYYKHDLMSARSLVYTNGETSEIVDDRFAIGPSTSRQGTDDGRLSVDFDRGPWNTALEYEVASGRREMRAIEELSQIPKSPIAIYAPGTYQPSKKKKIAAVQGYLNIVKYLLPLDKSIQMSHIWHDDLHVGNIFVNPDNPPGILGFIDWQAAELAPLYHHVVEPYILVMTAHLLTVFCTALAWKK
;
A
#
# COMPACT_ATOMS: atom_id res chain seq x y z
N MET A 1 -12.85 -6.81 16.80
CA MET A 1 -13.03 -8.15 16.19
C MET A 1 -13.40 -7.91 14.74
N SER A 2 -12.48 -8.15 13.81
CA SER A 2 -12.81 -8.21 12.38
C SER A 2 -13.16 -9.65 12.03
N VAL A 3 -14.26 -9.86 11.29
CA VAL A 3 -14.82 -11.17 10.88
C VAL A 3 -14.62 -11.30 9.35
N PRO A 4 -14.39 -12.50 8.79
CA PRO A 4 -13.99 -12.67 7.39
C PRO A 4 -14.95 -11.99 6.42
N ASN A 5 -14.39 -11.01 5.70
CA ASN A 5 -15.02 -10.33 4.58
C ASN A 5 -14.62 -11.10 3.31
N PRO A 6 -15.55 -11.46 2.40
CA PRO A 6 -15.19 -12.04 1.10
C PRO A 6 -14.25 -11.15 0.26
N ASN A 7 -14.12 -9.87 0.62
CA ASN A 7 -13.16 -8.92 0.03
C ASN A 7 -11.82 -8.84 0.79
N ALA A 8 -11.54 -9.72 1.76
CA ALA A 8 -10.33 -9.67 2.59
C ALA A 8 -9.03 -10.13 1.86
N GLY A 9 -9.04 -10.23 0.53
CA GLY A 9 -7.88 -10.63 -0.27
C GLY A 9 -7.57 -12.13 -0.18
N ARG A 10 -6.28 -12.49 -0.23
CA ARG A 10 -5.84 -13.90 -0.27
C ARG A 10 -5.83 -14.50 1.14
N PRO A 11 -6.49 -15.65 1.35
CA PRO A 11 -6.47 -16.34 2.64
C PRO A 11 -5.05 -16.54 3.14
N HIS A 12 -4.87 -16.45 4.46
CA HIS A 12 -3.60 -16.43 5.16
C HIS A 12 -2.73 -15.20 4.87
N PHE A 13 -2.48 -14.87 3.61
CA PHE A 13 -1.52 -13.84 3.22
C PHE A 13 -1.95 -12.45 3.67
N THR A 14 -3.22 -12.06 3.48
CA THR A 14 -3.65 -10.70 3.85
C THR A 14 -3.50 -10.45 5.35
N THR A 15 -4.03 -11.34 6.19
CA THR A 15 -3.94 -11.17 7.66
C THR A 15 -2.51 -11.32 8.17
N ALA A 16 -1.72 -12.28 7.67
CA ALA A 16 -0.33 -12.44 8.08
C ALA A 16 0.51 -11.20 7.72
N SER A 17 0.26 -10.62 6.54
CA SER A 17 0.98 -9.43 6.11
C SER A 17 0.58 -8.17 6.88
N GLU A 18 -0.71 -7.97 7.14
CA GLU A 18 -1.22 -6.84 7.92
C GLU A 18 -0.59 -6.81 9.31
N VAL A 19 -0.60 -7.94 10.03
CA VAL A 19 -0.04 -8.01 11.39
C VAL A 19 1.47 -7.74 11.39
N ALA A 20 2.22 -8.35 10.47
CA ALA A 20 3.65 -8.14 10.37
C ALA A 20 3.99 -6.69 10.03
N THR A 21 3.21 -6.07 9.14
CA THR A 21 3.34 -4.65 8.79
C THR A 21 3.07 -3.78 10.00
N MET A 22 1.99 -4.02 10.75
CA MET A 22 1.68 -3.26 11.97
C MET A 22 2.81 -3.34 13.01
N ASP A 23 3.38 -4.54 13.23
CA ASP A 23 4.51 -4.72 14.14
C ASP A 23 5.78 -4.02 13.63
N PHE A 24 6.07 -4.09 12.33
CA PHE A 24 7.20 -3.35 11.75
C PHE A 24 7.02 -1.83 11.92
N MET A 25 5.84 -1.31 11.60
CA MET A 25 5.51 0.11 11.76
C MET A 25 5.67 0.58 13.21
N ARG A 26 5.26 -0.24 14.19
CA ARG A 26 5.32 0.10 15.62
C ARG A 26 6.72 -0.09 16.20
N SER A 27 7.37 -1.22 15.96
CA SER A 27 8.62 -1.62 16.61
C SER A 27 9.86 -1.06 15.93
N VAL A 28 9.83 -0.90 14.60
CA VAL A 28 10.96 -0.40 13.80
C VAL A 28 10.80 1.07 13.45
N LEU A 29 9.63 1.49 12.95
CA LEU A 29 9.40 2.88 12.52
C LEU A 29 8.83 3.78 13.62
N HIS A 30 8.53 3.23 14.80
CA HIS A 30 7.95 3.94 15.94
C HIS A 30 6.69 4.74 15.59
N ALA A 31 5.93 4.29 14.59
CA ALA A 31 4.67 4.89 14.21
C ALA A 31 3.59 4.55 15.25
N PRO A 32 2.63 5.46 15.50
CA PRO A 32 1.51 5.18 16.39
C PRO A 32 0.56 4.20 15.70
N VAL A 33 0.79 2.90 15.88
CA VAL A 33 -0.06 1.81 15.38
C VAL A 33 -0.53 0.99 16.58
N PRO A 34 -1.82 0.60 16.67
CA PRO A 34 -2.32 -0.20 17.79
C PRO A 34 -1.53 -1.49 18.00
N ASN A 35 -1.34 -1.89 19.26
CA ASN A 35 -0.68 -3.16 19.55
C ASN A 35 -1.60 -4.33 19.18
N VAL A 36 -1.08 -5.32 18.45
CA VAL A 36 -1.79 -6.57 18.20
C VAL A 36 -1.70 -7.46 19.45
N LEU A 37 -2.86 -7.83 19.99
CA LEU A 37 -2.98 -8.62 21.22
C LEU A 37 -3.09 -10.12 20.92
N SER A 38 -3.79 -10.48 19.85
CA SER A 38 -3.94 -11.86 19.38
C SER A 38 -4.42 -11.85 17.94
N TRP A 39 -3.98 -12.80 17.13
CA TRP A 39 -4.40 -12.91 15.73
C TRP A 39 -4.28 -14.35 15.24
N SER A 40 -4.95 -14.65 14.14
CA SER A 40 -4.74 -15.91 13.42
C SER A 40 -5.02 -15.68 11.93
N SER A 41 -4.06 -16.04 11.08
CA SER A 41 -4.22 -16.07 9.62
C SER A 41 -4.75 -17.42 9.10
N ARG A 42 -5.05 -18.38 9.99
CA ARG A 42 -5.53 -19.71 9.60
C ARG A 42 -6.91 -19.96 10.18
N ARG A 43 -7.81 -20.52 9.40
CA ARG A 43 -9.16 -20.89 9.88
C ARG A 43 -9.15 -22.03 10.90
N GLN A 44 -8.04 -22.75 11.03
CA GLN A 44 -7.85 -23.81 12.03
C GLN A 44 -7.56 -23.20 13.42
N ASN A 45 -8.52 -22.45 13.95
CA ASN A 45 -8.51 -21.87 15.29
C ASN A 45 -9.93 -21.91 15.89
N PRO A 46 -10.12 -21.70 17.21
CA PRO A 46 -11.43 -21.79 17.85
C PRO A 46 -12.52 -20.85 17.29
N VAL A 47 -12.15 -19.74 16.64
CA VAL A 47 -13.07 -18.80 15.98
C VAL A 47 -13.53 -19.32 14.60
N GLY A 48 -12.79 -20.25 13.99
CA GLY A 48 -13.08 -20.82 12.67
C GLY A 48 -12.80 -19.88 11.50
N ALA A 49 -12.14 -18.76 11.76
CA ALA A 49 -11.93 -17.68 10.80
C ALA A 49 -10.61 -16.93 11.06
N GLU A 50 -10.12 -16.23 10.04
CA GLU A 50 -9.02 -15.28 10.22
C GLU A 50 -9.47 -14.12 11.10
N TYR A 51 -8.60 -13.66 12.00
CA TYR A 51 -8.92 -12.55 12.89
C TYR A 51 -7.67 -11.80 13.35
N ILE A 52 -7.87 -10.53 13.70
CA ILE A 52 -6.93 -9.69 14.43
C ILE A 52 -7.69 -9.06 15.62
N ILE A 53 -7.12 -9.21 16.81
CA ILE A 53 -7.51 -8.56 18.05
C ILE A 53 -6.36 -7.64 18.43
N MET A 54 -6.66 -6.35 18.58
CA MET A 54 -5.70 -5.31 18.85
C MET A 54 -6.26 -4.31 19.85
N GLU A 55 -5.39 -3.48 20.40
CA GLU A 55 -5.78 -2.33 21.21
C GLU A 55 -6.71 -1.39 20.43
N ARG A 56 -7.59 -0.70 21.16
CA ARG A 56 -8.34 0.41 20.58
C ARG A 56 -7.41 1.61 20.41
N SER A 57 -7.34 2.18 19.22
CA SER A 57 -6.62 3.44 18.98
C SER A 57 -7.11 4.54 19.93
N PRO A 58 -6.20 5.25 20.63
CA PRO A 58 -6.57 6.39 21.46
C PRO A 58 -7.03 7.57 20.60
N GLY A 59 -7.83 8.46 21.19
CA GLY A 59 -8.38 9.63 20.51
C GLY A 59 -9.65 9.35 19.69
N VAL A 60 -9.91 10.21 18.72
CA VAL A 60 -11.08 10.14 17.82
C VAL A 60 -10.63 10.08 16.36
N GLN A 61 -11.45 9.53 15.47
CA GLN A 61 -11.15 9.53 14.05
C GLN A 61 -11.10 10.96 13.54
N LEU A 62 -10.10 11.29 12.73
CA LEU A 62 -9.97 12.61 12.12
C LEU A 62 -11.21 12.98 11.30
N ARG A 63 -11.88 11.99 10.70
CA ARG A 63 -13.14 12.17 9.95
C ARG A 63 -14.22 12.87 10.76
N GLU A 64 -14.32 12.59 12.06
CA GLU A 64 -15.36 13.16 12.94
C GLU A 64 -15.14 14.67 13.16
N LEU A 65 -13.88 15.11 13.12
CA LEU A 65 -13.51 16.51 13.36
C LEU A 65 -13.26 17.28 12.07
N TRP A 66 -12.86 16.61 10.98
CA TRP A 66 -12.24 17.23 9.79
C TRP A 66 -13.01 18.44 9.28
N ASP A 67 -14.30 18.29 9.04
CA ASP A 67 -15.16 19.33 8.47
C ASP A 67 -15.38 20.53 9.42
N GLN A 68 -15.14 20.34 10.71
CA GLN A 68 -15.25 21.36 11.76
C GLN A 68 -13.93 22.10 12.03
N LEU A 69 -12.79 21.56 11.59
CA LEU A 69 -11.48 22.18 11.81
C LEU A 69 -11.25 23.39 10.91
N ASP A 70 -10.72 24.47 11.48
CA ASP A 70 -10.21 25.60 10.73
C ASP A 70 -9.09 25.19 9.76
N VAL A 71 -8.98 25.90 8.64
CA VAL A 71 -7.96 25.64 7.60
C VAL A 71 -6.54 25.63 8.18
N GLY A 72 -6.23 26.52 9.13
CA GLY A 72 -4.92 26.56 9.79
C GLY A 72 -4.62 25.31 10.63
N VAL A 73 -5.64 24.69 11.22
CA VAL A 73 -5.48 23.44 11.98
C VAL A 73 -5.37 22.25 11.02
N ARG A 74 -6.21 22.20 9.97
CA ARG A 74 -6.09 21.19 8.90
C ARG A 74 -4.70 21.18 8.28
N TRP A 75 -4.13 22.37 8.03
CA TRP A 75 -2.76 22.49 7.53
C TRP A 75 -1.74 21.88 8.48
N LYS A 76 -1.84 22.13 9.79
CA LYS A 76 -0.96 21.53 10.79
C LYS A 76 -1.11 20.00 10.86
N VAL A 77 -2.32 19.47 10.69
CA VAL A 77 -2.57 18.02 10.59
C VAL A 77 -1.85 17.44 9.37
N VAL A 78 -1.99 18.08 8.20
CA VAL A 78 -1.29 17.67 6.97
C VAL A 78 0.23 17.72 7.16
N GLN A 79 0.76 18.74 7.82
CA GLN A 79 2.19 18.81 8.16
C GLN A 79 2.63 17.66 9.09
N SER A 80 1.82 17.28 10.08
CA SER A 80 2.11 16.12 10.92
C SER A 80 2.10 14.82 10.11
N LEU A 81 1.12 14.63 9.21
CA LEU A 81 1.05 13.46 8.32
C LEU A 81 2.28 13.37 7.41
N ALA A 82 2.67 14.49 6.81
CA ALA A 82 3.84 14.55 5.94
C ALA A 82 5.13 14.15 6.69
N LYS A 83 5.28 14.53 7.97
CA LYS A 83 6.42 14.10 8.79
C LYS A 83 6.46 12.58 8.99
N PHE A 84 5.31 11.95 9.26
CA PHE A 84 5.24 10.49 9.36
C PHE A 84 5.58 9.81 8.03
N GLN A 85 4.99 10.28 6.93
CA GLN A 85 5.27 9.74 5.60
C GLN A 85 6.76 9.87 5.25
N MET A 86 7.39 11.02 5.54
CA MET A 86 8.84 11.20 5.35
C MET A 86 9.65 10.17 6.12
N LEU A 87 9.33 9.92 7.39
CA LEU A 87 10.01 8.91 8.22
C LEU A 87 9.85 7.50 7.64
N TRP A 88 8.65 7.16 7.15
CA TRP A 88 8.38 5.83 6.57
C TRP A 88 9.13 5.62 5.26
N THR A 89 9.17 6.65 4.40
CA THR A 89 9.87 6.62 3.10
C THR A 89 11.39 6.81 3.19
N ASP A 90 11.94 7.06 4.38
CA ASP A 90 13.39 7.07 4.58
C ASP A 90 13.95 5.63 4.74
N VAL A 91 13.04 4.67 4.98
CA VAL A 91 13.37 3.24 5.02
C VAL A 91 13.12 2.60 3.67
N SER A 92 14.18 2.02 3.11
CA SER A 92 14.14 1.35 1.81
C SER A 92 14.43 -0.15 1.91
N PHE A 93 13.85 -0.91 0.99
CA PHE A 93 13.94 -2.36 0.90
C PHE A 93 14.52 -2.78 -0.46
N PRO A 94 15.32 -3.86 -0.51
CA PRO A 94 15.90 -4.37 -1.75
C PRO A 94 14.89 -5.17 -2.60
N GLN A 95 13.73 -5.53 -2.04
CA GLN A 95 12.69 -6.30 -2.74
C GLN A 95 11.32 -5.61 -2.65
N PHE A 96 10.48 -5.92 -3.62
CA PHE A 96 9.09 -5.46 -3.74
C PHE A 96 8.14 -6.60 -3.40
N GLY A 97 7.00 -6.30 -2.80
CA GLY A 97 6.05 -7.29 -2.30
C GLY A 97 5.37 -6.79 -1.04
N SER A 98 5.04 -7.69 -0.10
CA SER A 98 4.49 -7.28 1.20
C SER A 98 5.31 -7.85 2.36
N LEU A 99 5.25 -7.20 3.52
CA LEU A 99 5.92 -7.66 4.74
C LEU A 99 5.17 -8.81 5.38
N TYR A 100 5.89 -9.78 5.93
CA TYR A 100 5.36 -10.93 6.67
C TYR A 100 6.28 -11.23 7.85
N TYR A 101 5.79 -11.97 8.85
CA TYR A 101 6.71 -12.68 9.72
C TYR A 101 7.41 -13.78 8.94
N LYS A 102 8.70 -13.98 9.20
CA LYS A 102 9.51 -14.96 8.48
C LYS A 102 8.94 -16.37 8.55
N HIS A 103 8.34 -16.75 9.69
CA HIS A 103 7.77 -18.07 9.91
C HIS A 103 6.42 -18.30 9.19
N ASP A 104 5.76 -17.26 8.70
CA ASP A 104 4.53 -17.39 7.90
C ASP A 104 4.84 -17.73 6.44
N LEU A 105 6.09 -17.55 6.01
CA LEU A 105 6.52 -17.83 4.64
C LEU A 105 7.37 -19.10 4.58
N MET A 106 7.14 -19.93 3.55
CA MET A 106 7.97 -21.10 3.31
C MET A 106 9.37 -20.68 2.81
N SER A 107 10.42 -21.09 3.53
CA SER A 107 11.83 -20.88 3.15
C SER A 107 12.22 -19.42 2.91
N ALA A 108 11.62 -18.49 3.66
CA ALA A 108 11.92 -17.07 3.52
C ALA A 108 13.28 -16.68 4.09
N ARG A 109 13.91 -15.67 3.46
CA ARG A 109 15.10 -14.99 3.96
C ARG A 109 14.68 -13.93 4.98
N SER A 110 15.59 -13.62 5.89
CA SER A 110 15.41 -12.52 6.85
C SER A 110 15.26 -11.19 6.09
N LEU A 111 14.45 -10.29 6.62
CA LEU A 111 14.24 -8.96 6.05
C LEU A 111 15.56 -8.19 6.07
N VAL A 112 15.84 -7.51 4.96
CA VAL A 112 16.95 -6.57 4.83
C VAL A 112 16.37 -5.21 4.49
N TYR A 113 16.78 -4.15 5.19
CA TYR A 113 16.35 -2.79 4.92
C TYR A 113 17.41 -1.76 5.34
N THR A 114 17.32 -0.55 4.82
CA THR A 114 18.24 0.55 5.11
C THR A 114 17.47 1.75 5.63
N ASN A 115 17.93 2.37 6.72
CA ASN A 115 17.27 3.46 7.43
C ASN A 115 17.94 4.83 7.19
N GLY A 116 17.98 5.34 5.95
CA GLY A 116 18.55 6.68 5.64
C GLY A 116 20.07 6.87 5.87
N GLU A 117 20.67 6.18 6.84
CA GLU A 117 22.05 6.30 7.33
C GLU A 117 23.01 5.26 6.70
N THR A 118 22.62 4.68 5.55
CA THR A 118 23.40 3.71 4.74
C THR A 118 23.77 2.38 5.40
N SER A 119 23.37 2.14 6.65
CA SER A 119 23.61 0.86 7.31
C SER A 119 22.51 -0.15 6.94
N GLU A 120 22.94 -1.28 6.37
CA GLU A 120 22.07 -2.42 6.13
C GLU A 120 21.68 -3.06 7.46
N ILE A 121 20.38 -3.18 7.72
CA ILE A 121 19.82 -3.84 8.89
C ILE A 121 19.21 -5.17 8.46
N VAL A 122 19.58 -6.23 9.16
CA VAL A 122 19.00 -7.57 9.01
C VAL A 122 18.09 -7.84 10.19
N ASP A 123 16.80 -8.04 9.93
CA ASP A 123 15.79 -8.39 10.94
C ASP A 123 15.23 -9.79 10.66
N ASP A 124 15.55 -10.73 11.56
CA ASP A 124 15.16 -12.13 11.43
C ASP A 124 13.67 -12.38 11.73
N ARG A 125 12.97 -11.40 12.32
CA ARG A 125 11.53 -11.51 12.61
C ARG A 125 10.70 -11.46 11.34
N PHE A 126 11.13 -10.66 10.37
CA PHE A 126 10.35 -10.32 9.18
C PHE A 126 10.95 -10.91 7.91
N ALA A 127 10.15 -10.90 6.84
CA ALA A 127 10.55 -11.25 5.49
C ALA A 127 9.67 -10.52 4.47
N ILE A 128 10.13 -10.43 3.22
CA ILE A 128 9.33 -9.94 2.09
C ILE A 128 8.78 -11.14 1.33
N GLY A 129 7.47 -11.17 1.14
CA GLY A 129 6.74 -12.23 0.46
C GLY A 129 5.89 -11.71 -0.69
N PRO A 130 4.94 -12.54 -1.18
CA PRO A 130 4.02 -12.16 -2.24
C PRO A 130 3.23 -10.90 -1.87
N SER A 131 3.01 -10.02 -2.84
CA SER A 131 2.20 -8.81 -2.68
C SER A 131 0.75 -9.14 -2.31
N THR A 132 0.22 -8.41 -1.33
CA THR A 132 -1.19 -8.38 -0.94
C THR A 132 -1.96 -7.20 -1.53
N SER A 133 -1.33 -6.43 -2.41
CA SER A 133 -1.89 -5.22 -3.03
C SER A 133 -3.29 -5.44 -3.60
N ARG A 134 -4.15 -4.43 -3.43
CA ARG A 134 -5.51 -4.43 -4.01
C ARG A 134 -5.49 -4.53 -5.53
N GLN A 135 -4.45 -4.01 -6.18
CA GLN A 135 -4.24 -4.16 -7.62
C GLN A 135 -4.10 -5.64 -8.06
N GLY A 136 -3.68 -6.53 -7.15
CA GLY A 136 -3.57 -7.96 -7.39
C GLY A 136 -4.79 -8.77 -6.95
N THR A 137 -5.76 -8.20 -6.25
CA THR A 137 -6.86 -8.94 -5.62
C THR A 137 -8.23 -8.48 -6.11
N ASP A 138 -8.40 -7.18 -6.39
CA ASP A 138 -9.67 -6.60 -6.82
C ASP A 138 -10.02 -6.93 -8.29
N ASP A 139 -11.27 -6.62 -8.67
CA ASP A 139 -11.91 -6.90 -9.96
C ASP A 139 -11.76 -8.37 -10.45
N GLY A 140 -11.76 -9.32 -9.51
CA GLY A 140 -11.63 -10.74 -9.83
C GLY A 140 -10.20 -11.22 -10.04
N ARG A 141 -9.18 -10.36 -9.89
CA ARG A 141 -7.77 -10.79 -10.00
C ARG A 141 -7.36 -11.77 -8.91
N LEU A 142 -8.11 -11.86 -7.81
CA LEU A 142 -7.94 -12.89 -6.79
C LEU A 142 -8.04 -14.32 -7.36
N SER A 143 -8.88 -14.55 -8.38
CA SER A 143 -9.09 -15.87 -8.98
C SER A 143 -8.16 -16.19 -10.15
N VAL A 144 -7.25 -15.28 -10.50
CA VAL A 144 -6.33 -15.44 -11.64
C VAL A 144 -4.94 -15.79 -11.09
N ASP A 145 -4.31 -16.79 -11.70
CA ASP A 145 -2.95 -17.20 -11.34
C ASP A 145 -1.90 -16.42 -12.14
N PHE A 146 -1.06 -15.70 -11.40
CA PHE A 146 0.03 -14.89 -11.93
C PHE A 146 1.10 -14.68 -10.84
N ASP A 147 2.28 -14.23 -11.28
CA ASP A 147 3.39 -13.89 -10.40
C ASP A 147 3.03 -12.74 -9.44
N ARG A 148 3.10 -13.01 -8.14
CA ARG A 148 2.81 -12.06 -7.05
C ARG A 148 4.07 -11.62 -6.32
N GLY A 149 5.24 -11.94 -6.83
CA GLY A 149 6.52 -11.61 -6.21
C GLY A 149 6.93 -12.57 -5.09
N PRO A 150 7.96 -12.21 -4.30
CA PRO A 150 8.63 -10.90 -4.31
C PRO A 150 9.49 -10.66 -5.56
N TRP A 151 9.75 -9.39 -5.88
CA TRP A 151 10.58 -8.97 -7.02
C TRP A 151 11.84 -8.24 -6.53
N ASN A 152 12.92 -8.28 -7.31
CA ASN A 152 14.21 -7.71 -6.87
C ASN A 152 14.56 -6.37 -7.52
N THR A 153 13.81 -5.97 -8.56
CA THR A 153 14.02 -4.69 -9.25
C THR A 153 12.71 -4.04 -9.60
N ALA A 154 12.71 -2.70 -9.70
CA ALA A 154 11.57 -1.94 -10.19
C ALA A 154 11.11 -2.44 -11.58
N LEU A 155 12.03 -2.84 -12.45
CA LEU A 155 11.67 -3.37 -13.76
C LEU A 155 10.91 -4.70 -13.67
N GLU A 156 11.35 -5.62 -12.80
CA GLU A 156 10.65 -6.89 -12.57
C GLU A 156 9.24 -6.64 -12.01
N TYR A 157 9.11 -5.73 -11.05
CA TYR A 157 7.84 -5.30 -10.46
C TYR A 157 6.87 -4.74 -11.51
N GLU A 158 7.33 -3.82 -12.36
CA GLU A 158 6.52 -3.21 -13.42
C GLU A 158 6.14 -4.24 -14.51
N VAL A 159 7.07 -5.08 -14.93
CA VAL A 159 6.80 -6.16 -15.89
C VAL A 159 5.78 -7.16 -15.32
N ALA A 160 5.86 -7.49 -14.03
CA ALA A 160 4.90 -8.35 -13.37
C ALA A 160 3.50 -7.72 -13.36
N SER A 161 3.38 -6.40 -13.12
CA SER A 161 2.11 -5.68 -13.24
C SER A 161 1.51 -5.78 -14.65
N GLY A 162 2.32 -5.57 -15.70
CA GLY A 162 1.86 -5.74 -17.09
C GLY A 162 1.41 -7.18 -17.39
N ARG A 163 2.18 -8.18 -16.94
CA ARG A 163 1.85 -9.61 -17.14
C ARG A 163 0.58 -10.01 -16.38
N ARG A 164 0.38 -9.51 -15.15
CA ARG A 164 -0.86 -9.67 -14.39
C ARG A 164 -2.05 -9.19 -15.19
N GLU A 165 -2.00 -7.96 -15.72
CA GLU A 165 -3.10 -7.41 -16.50
C GLU A 165 -3.38 -8.22 -17.77
N MET A 166 -2.34 -8.69 -18.46
CA MET A 166 -2.48 -9.58 -19.62
C MET A 166 -3.26 -10.85 -19.27
N ARG A 167 -2.85 -11.54 -18.19
CA ARG A 167 -3.50 -12.76 -17.68
C ARG A 167 -4.95 -12.48 -17.27
N ALA A 168 -5.20 -11.38 -16.55
CA ALA A 168 -6.55 -10.99 -16.16
C ALA A 168 -7.47 -10.74 -17.36
N ILE A 169 -6.98 -10.07 -18.42
CA ILE A 169 -7.77 -9.85 -19.64
C ILE A 169 -8.09 -11.16 -20.36
N GLU A 170 -7.15 -12.11 -20.37
CA GLU A 170 -7.30 -13.41 -21.01
C GLU A 170 -8.34 -14.27 -20.27
N GLU A 171 -8.17 -14.44 -18.95
CA GLU A 171 -8.93 -15.41 -18.15
C GLU A 171 -10.27 -14.87 -17.63
N LEU A 172 -10.38 -13.58 -17.34
CA LEU A 172 -11.63 -13.03 -16.82
C LEU A 172 -12.72 -12.96 -17.91
N SER A 173 -13.94 -13.30 -17.52
CA SER A 173 -15.12 -13.21 -18.38
C SER A 173 -15.52 -11.76 -18.64
N GLN A 174 -15.47 -10.94 -17.60
CA GLN A 174 -15.68 -9.49 -17.67
C GLN A 174 -14.33 -8.77 -17.64
N ILE A 175 -14.14 -7.87 -18.58
CA ILE A 175 -12.92 -7.07 -18.65
C ILE A 175 -13.07 -5.92 -17.65
N PRO A 176 -12.13 -5.75 -16.68
CA PRO A 176 -12.17 -4.62 -15.74
C PRO A 176 -12.24 -3.30 -16.50
N LYS A 177 -13.14 -2.38 -16.14
CA LYS A 177 -13.19 -1.06 -16.79
C LYS A 177 -12.15 -0.14 -16.16
N SER A 178 -11.56 0.73 -16.97
CA SER A 178 -10.71 1.79 -16.45
C SER A 178 -11.61 2.85 -15.78
N PRO A 179 -11.32 3.26 -14.53
CA PRO A 179 -12.15 4.22 -13.82
C PRO A 179 -12.09 5.64 -14.42
N ILE A 180 -11.06 5.93 -15.22
CA ILE A 180 -10.84 7.25 -15.84
C ILE A 180 -11.31 7.32 -17.30
N ALA A 181 -11.72 6.20 -17.90
CA ALA A 181 -12.12 6.18 -19.30
C ALA A 181 -13.59 6.57 -19.48
N ILE A 182 -13.86 7.35 -20.53
CA ILE A 182 -15.22 7.73 -20.91
C ILE A 182 -15.81 6.64 -21.81
N TYR A 183 -16.94 6.07 -21.38
CA TYR A 183 -17.66 5.00 -22.09
C TYR A 183 -19.01 5.50 -22.63
N ALA A 184 -18.97 6.16 -23.79
CA ALA A 184 -20.13 6.63 -24.53
C ALA A 184 -20.06 6.14 -25.98
N PRO A 185 -21.17 6.17 -26.74
CA PRO A 185 -21.14 5.93 -28.18
C PRO A 185 -20.10 6.84 -28.86
N GLY A 186 -19.22 6.26 -29.67
CA GLY A 186 -18.14 6.99 -30.35
C GLY A 186 -16.87 7.23 -29.52
N THR A 187 -16.83 6.86 -28.24
CA THR A 187 -15.62 6.96 -27.40
C THR A 187 -14.88 5.62 -27.28
N TYR A 188 -13.94 5.52 -26.33
CA TYR A 188 -13.19 4.30 -26.07
C TYR A 188 -14.13 3.13 -25.72
N GLN A 189 -14.17 2.15 -26.64
CA GLN A 189 -14.85 0.88 -26.43
C GLN A 189 -13.80 -0.22 -26.18
N PRO A 190 -13.69 -0.74 -24.94
CA PRO A 190 -12.68 -1.72 -24.58
C PRO A 190 -13.01 -3.06 -25.24
N SER A 191 -12.01 -3.69 -25.85
CA SER A 191 -12.08 -5.08 -26.28
C SER A 191 -10.85 -5.82 -25.78
N LYS A 192 -10.95 -7.16 -25.61
CA LYS A 192 -9.79 -7.98 -25.19
C LYS A 192 -8.58 -7.70 -26.09
N LYS A 193 -8.79 -7.71 -27.41
CA LYS A 193 -7.76 -7.41 -28.41
C LYS A 193 -7.09 -6.05 -28.20
N LYS A 194 -7.87 -4.97 -28.03
CA LYS A 194 -7.31 -3.62 -27.81
C LYS A 194 -6.52 -3.53 -26.51
N LYS A 195 -7.01 -4.16 -25.44
CA LYS A 195 -6.32 -4.16 -24.15
C LYS A 195 -5.03 -4.97 -24.17
N ILE A 196 -5.05 -6.16 -24.76
CA ILE A 196 -3.83 -6.98 -24.93
C ILE A 196 -2.80 -6.21 -25.74
N ALA A 197 -3.19 -5.56 -26.84
CA ALA A 197 -2.28 -4.73 -27.64
C ALA A 197 -1.69 -3.56 -26.82
N ALA A 198 -2.49 -2.91 -25.95
CA ALA A 198 -2.01 -1.85 -25.08
C ALA A 198 -1.01 -2.37 -24.03
N VAL A 199 -1.28 -3.53 -23.41
CA VAL A 199 -0.37 -4.15 -22.44
C VAL A 199 0.93 -4.60 -23.11
N GLN A 200 0.87 -5.16 -24.31
CA GLN A 200 2.07 -5.49 -25.11
C GLN A 200 2.88 -4.24 -25.43
N GLY A 201 2.21 -3.14 -25.80
CA GLY A 201 2.84 -1.83 -26.00
C GLY A 201 3.56 -1.36 -24.73
N TYR A 202 2.89 -1.40 -23.58
CA TYR A 202 3.49 -1.07 -22.28
C TYR A 202 4.72 -1.94 -21.99
N LEU A 203 4.63 -3.26 -22.12
CA LEU A 203 5.74 -4.18 -21.85
C LEU A 203 6.97 -3.91 -22.75
N ASN A 204 6.77 -3.40 -23.97
CA ASN A 204 7.86 -3.03 -24.87
C ASN A 204 8.57 -1.74 -24.45
N ILE A 205 7.86 -0.81 -23.77
CA ILE A 205 8.39 0.51 -23.44
C ILE A 205 8.73 0.71 -21.96
N VAL A 206 8.23 -0.14 -21.06
CA VAL A 206 8.28 0.06 -19.60
C VAL A 206 9.68 0.32 -19.06
N LYS A 207 10.70 -0.38 -19.58
CA LYS A 207 12.11 -0.17 -19.19
C LYS A 207 12.63 1.24 -19.47
N TYR A 208 12.03 1.95 -20.42
CA TYR A 208 12.36 3.33 -20.77
C TYR A 208 11.50 4.35 -20.00
N LEU A 209 10.43 3.91 -19.35
CA LEU A 209 9.55 4.74 -18.51
C LEU A 209 10.03 4.82 -17.06
N LEU A 210 10.91 3.90 -16.64
CA LEU A 210 11.47 3.92 -15.29
C LEU A 210 12.23 5.22 -15.04
N PRO A 211 12.03 5.88 -13.88
CA PRO A 211 12.78 7.09 -13.56
C PRO A 211 14.28 6.84 -13.54
N LEU A 212 15.13 7.80 -13.91
CA LEU A 212 16.58 7.58 -13.90
C LEU A 212 17.17 7.51 -12.48
N ASP A 213 16.56 8.22 -11.53
CA ASP A 213 16.96 8.21 -10.14
C ASP A 213 16.64 6.86 -9.48
N LYS A 214 17.67 6.18 -8.99
CA LYS A 214 17.55 4.87 -8.34
C LYS A 214 16.89 4.95 -6.97
N SER A 215 16.98 6.08 -6.27
CA SER A 215 16.40 6.23 -4.93
C SER A 215 14.87 6.11 -4.95
N ILE A 216 14.23 6.67 -5.99
CA ILE A 216 12.78 6.57 -6.20
C ILE A 216 12.35 5.26 -6.87
N GLN A 217 13.30 4.49 -7.42
CA GLN A 217 13.05 3.13 -7.88
C GLN A 217 13.05 2.11 -6.75
N MET A 218 13.71 2.39 -5.61
CA MET A 218 13.76 1.47 -4.47
C MET A 218 12.35 1.24 -3.91
N SER A 219 12.19 0.12 -3.21
CA SER A 219 10.95 -0.26 -2.55
C SER A 219 10.84 0.44 -1.19
N HIS A 220 9.67 1.00 -0.89
CA HIS A 220 9.39 1.74 0.36
C HIS A 220 8.04 1.32 0.91
N ILE A 221 7.86 1.47 2.21
CA ILE A 221 6.56 1.23 2.83
C ILE A 221 5.68 2.47 2.72
N TRP A 222 4.41 2.25 2.41
CA TRP A 222 3.40 3.31 2.33
C TRP A 222 2.07 2.82 2.87
N HIS A 223 1.24 3.76 3.33
CA HIS A 223 -0.11 3.44 3.77
C HIS A 223 -1.09 3.65 2.61
N ASP A 224 -1.45 2.57 1.91
CA ASP A 224 -2.21 2.62 0.66
C ASP A 224 -3.66 3.14 0.81
N ASP A 225 -4.25 3.03 2.00
CA ASP A 225 -5.61 3.53 2.32
C ASP A 225 -5.61 4.68 3.35
N LEU A 226 -4.65 5.60 3.24
CA LEU A 226 -4.52 6.70 4.21
C LEU A 226 -5.56 7.80 3.96
N HIS A 227 -6.66 7.76 4.69
CA HIS A 227 -7.69 8.79 4.71
C HIS A 227 -8.10 9.17 6.13
N VAL A 228 -8.89 10.24 6.29
CA VAL A 228 -9.32 10.78 7.60
C VAL A 228 -10.04 9.78 8.53
N GLY A 229 -10.49 8.63 8.02
CA GLY A 229 -11.12 7.58 8.82
C GLY A 229 -10.11 6.60 9.43
N ASN A 230 -8.92 6.51 8.84
CA ASN A 230 -7.84 5.62 9.26
C ASN A 230 -6.79 6.35 10.12
N ILE A 231 -7.05 7.63 10.44
CA ILE A 231 -6.19 8.48 11.26
C ILE A 231 -6.93 8.82 12.54
N PHE A 232 -6.30 8.57 13.68
CA PHE A 232 -6.79 8.96 15.00
C PHE A 232 -5.97 10.13 15.54
N VAL A 233 -6.65 11.13 16.11
CA VAL A 233 -6.04 12.36 16.61
C VAL A 233 -6.50 12.67 18.02
N ASN A 234 -5.71 13.48 18.73
CA ASN A 234 -6.13 14.07 20.00
C ASN A 234 -7.25 15.10 19.75
N PRO A 235 -8.46 14.94 20.33
CA PRO A 235 -9.56 15.88 20.11
C PRO A 235 -9.25 17.30 20.60
N ASP A 236 -8.43 17.45 21.64
CA ASP A 236 -8.05 18.76 22.20
C ASP A 236 -6.89 19.40 21.42
N ASN A 237 -6.15 18.61 20.64
CA ASN A 237 -5.04 19.06 19.81
C ASN A 237 -4.93 18.20 18.52
N PRO A 238 -5.81 18.42 17.52
CA PRO A 238 -5.90 17.57 16.32
C PRO A 238 -4.60 17.34 15.54
N PRO A 239 -3.63 18.28 15.49
CA PRO A 239 -2.31 18.01 14.89
C PRO A 239 -1.50 16.90 15.59
N GLY A 240 -1.86 16.54 16.82
CA GLY A 240 -1.31 15.39 17.54
C GLY A 240 -1.95 14.09 17.08
N ILE A 241 -1.32 13.43 16.11
CA ILE A 241 -1.75 12.13 15.60
C ILE A 241 -1.42 11.06 16.65
N LEU A 242 -2.42 10.24 16.97
CA LEU A 242 -2.38 9.23 18.01
C LEU A 242 -2.51 7.80 17.48
N GLY A 243 -2.88 7.62 16.21
CA GLY A 243 -3.05 6.28 15.64
C GLY A 243 -3.19 6.27 14.12
N PHE A 244 -2.59 5.26 13.49
CA PHE A 244 -2.85 4.82 12.13
C PHE A 244 -3.38 3.38 12.16
N ILE A 245 -4.48 3.14 11.46
CA ILE A 245 -5.13 1.82 11.38
C ILE A 245 -5.33 1.42 9.92
N ASP A 246 -5.71 0.16 9.70
CA ASP A 246 -6.00 -0.38 8.36
C ASP A 246 -4.76 -0.46 7.47
N TRP A 247 -3.76 -1.20 7.96
CA TRP A 247 -2.55 -1.57 7.20
C TRP A 247 -2.79 -2.77 6.27
N GLN A 248 -4.05 -3.15 6.07
CA GLN A 248 -4.42 -4.26 5.20
C GLN A 248 -4.02 -3.93 3.75
N ALA A 249 -3.47 -4.92 3.05
CA ALA A 249 -3.02 -4.81 1.66
C ALA A 249 -1.85 -3.85 1.41
N ALA A 250 -1.17 -3.36 2.46
CA ALA A 250 0.03 -2.55 2.32
C ALA A 250 1.11 -3.28 1.49
N GLU A 251 1.68 -2.56 0.54
CA GLU A 251 2.71 -3.05 -0.37
C GLU A 251 4.00 -2.23 -0.24
N LEU A 252 5.14 -2.92 -0.31
CA LEU A 252 6.44 -2.32 -0.53
C LEU A 252 6.60 -2.10 -2.05
N ALA A 253 6.46 -0.85 -2.49
CA ALA A 253 6.47 -0.48 -3.91
C ALA A 253 7.45 0.69 -4.18
N PRO A 254 7.72 1.03 -5.46
CA PRO A 254 8.53 2.19 -5.77
C PRO A 254 7.88 3.51 -5.31
N LEU A 255 8.67 4.52 -4.92
CA LEU A 255 8.13 5.81 -4.47
C LEU A 255 7.24 6.50 -5.51
N TYR A 256 7.53 6.31 -6.81
CA TYR A 256 6.70 6.88 -7.87
C TYR A 256 5.31 6.23 -7.99
N HIS A 257 5.06 5.08 -7.34
CA HIS A 257 3.71 4.51 -7.17
C HIS A 257 2.97 5.11 -5.97
N HIS A 258 3.71 5.56 -4.96
CA HIS A 258 3.14 6.13 -3.73
C HIS A 258 2.75 7.61 -3.86
N VAL A 259 2.82 8.18 -5.07
CA VAL A 259 2.35 9.53 -5.40
C VAL A 259 0.82 9.54 -5.60
N VAL A 260 0.10 8.88 -4.70
CA VAL A 260 -1.35 8.97 -4.61
C VAL A 260 -1.65 10.23 -3.79
N GLU A 261 -2.34 11.18 -4.39
CA GLU A 261 -2.89 12.35 -3.69
C GLU A 261 -3.64 11.84 -2.44
N PRO A 262 -3.17 12.14 -1.22
CA PRO A 262 -3.90 11.75 -0.03
C PRO A 262 -5.31 12.32 -0.16
N TYR A 263 -6.36 11.49 -0.02
CA TYR A 263 -7.76 11.91 -0.24
C TYR A 263 -8.16 13.17 0.56
N ILE A 264 -7.44 13.44 1.65
CA ILE A 264 -7.54 14.64 2.48
C ILE A 264 -7.19 15.96 1.74
N LEU A 265 -6.40 15.87 0.68
CA LEU A 265 -6.00 16.99 -0.20
C LEU A 265 -6.94 17.19 -1.39
N VAL A 266 -7.89 16.28 -1.61
CA VAL A 266 -8.98 16.44 -2.60
C VAL A 266 -10.02 17.42 -2.05
N MET A 267 -9.59 18.65 -1.74
CA MET A 267 -10.47 19.81 -1.64
C MET A 267 -10.62 20.37 -3.05
N THR A 268 -11.87 20.41 -3.51
CA THR A 268 -12.40 21.18 -4.65
C THR A 268 -11.35 21.93 -5.47
N ALA A 269 -11.09 21.43 -6.69
CA ALA A 269 -10.37 22.05 -7.79
C ALA A 269 -9.82 23.46 -7.47
N HIS A 270 -8.53 23.57 -7.13
CA HIS A 270 -7.64 24.70 -7.50
C HIS A 270 -6.24 24.69 -6.85
N LEU A 271 -5.79 23.67 -6.13
CA LEU A 271 -4.41 23.63 -5.61
C LEU A 271 -3.70 22.29 -5.86
N LEU A 272 -3.78 21.79 -7.10
CA LEU A 272 -2.87 20.76 -7.61
C LEU A 272 -1.63 21.43 -8.22
N THR A 273 -0.42 20.99 -7.83
CA THR A 273 0.83 20.87 -8.62
C THR A 273 2.10 20.91 -7.73
N VAL A 274 2.05 21.38 -6.47
CA VAL A 274 3.28 21.69 -5.70
C VAL A 274 3.82 20.54 -4.82
N PHE A 275 2.98 19.62 -4.34
CA PHE A 275 3.41 18.69 -3.29
C PHE A 275 4.31 17.54 -3.78
N CYS A 276 4.09 17.02 -4.99
CA CYS A 276 4.82 15.86 -5.49
C CYS A 276 6.20 16.23 -6.09
N THR A 277 6.38 17.46 -6.57
CA THR A 277 7.66 17.98 -7.07
C THR A 277 8.57 18.48 -5.96
N ALA A 278 8.03 18.96 -4.83
CA ALA A 278 8.85 19.55 -3.77
C ALA A 278 9.63 18.52 -2.94
N LEU A 279 9.13 17.27 -2.81
CA LEU A 279 9.84 16.20 -2.09
C LEU A 279 10.93 15.54 -2.96
N ALA A 280 10.80 15.58 -4.28
CA ALA A 280 11.78 15.02 -5.21
C ALA A 280 12.96 15.97 -5.54
N TRP A 281 12.90 17.25 -5.11
CA TRP A 281 13.89 18.29 -5.45
C TRP A 281 14.70 18.80 -4.25
N LYS A 282 14.70 18.07 -3.13
CA LYS A 282 15.60 18.33 -2.00
C LYS A 282 16.41 17.09 -1.62
N LYS A 283 17.19 16.59 -2.58
CA LYS A 283 18.51 15.98 -2.35
C LYS A 283 19.46 16.47 -3.43
#